data_AF-A0A519LFL1-F1
#
_entry.id   AF-A0A519LFL1-F1
#
_cell.length_a   1.000
_cell.length_b   1.000
_cell.length_c   1.000
_cell.angle_alpha   90.00
_cell.angle_beta   90.00
_cell.angle_gamma   90.00
#
_symmetry.space_group_name_H-M   'P 1'
#
loop_
_entity.id
_entity.type
_entity.pdbx_description
1 polymer ?
#
loop_
_entity_poly.entity_id
_entity_poly.type
_entity_poly.pdbx_seq_one_letter_code
_entity_poly.pdbx_strand_id
1 'polypeptide(L)'
;RLDRLLGWTGRRESTLLAADIRMVDWRRAVQCAQPGPPDAANARAEGLVRALAERVSARSQPSSDWALPGPVFEWQFPPDLPVSLDRCLVFVPTSGVDEATVLRQLRAAQTGSDVLLVLSAHSADSPMPLLQAHAADHANLHVMVDSASQTEWLVGGEALQVLLRLLAAQLRITRISPYQTRGGITREGSFFGRAQLLARVINREPANYLVVGGRQLGKSSLLKAVQRRLQGHPHTVCHYVSLRDHRLAPRMALQFGLPADTPLEAIVDHLQAQYQGKRLYLLIDEADLFFRDESHNGYPQLSTLRALSEEGRCWFMLAGFWDLYATAVLDYQSPLRNFGEVLAIGG
;
A
#
# COMPACT_ATOMS: atom_id res chain seq x y z
N ARG A 1 -29.48 8.00 18.97
CA ARG A 1 -30.21 9.21 19.44
C ARG A 1 -30.41 10.23 18.32
N LEU A 2 -29.37 10.53 17.54
CA LEU A 2 -29.42 11.49 16.42
C LEU A 2 -30.43 11.12 15.32
N ASP A 3 -30.52 9.84 14.93
CA ASP A 3 -31.49 9.36 13.92
C ASP A 3 -32.95 9.64 14.29
N ARG A 4 -33.33 9.46 15.57
CA ARG A 4 -34.69 9.77 16.04
C ARG A 4 -34.99 11.27 15.95
N LEU A 5 -34.02 12.12 16.28
CA LEU A 5 -34.16 13.59 16.20
C LEU A 5 -34.27 14.07 14.75
N LEU A 6 -33.46 13.52 13.84
CA LEU A 6 -33.53 13.81 12.40
C LEU A 6 -34.84 13.32 11.78
N GLY A 7 -35.34 12.17 12.25
CA GLY A 7 -36.65 11.63 11.84
C GLY A 7 -37.81 12.51 12.31
N TRP A 8 -37.79 12.95 13.57
CA TRP A 8 -38.83 13.82 14.14
C TRP A 8 -38.88 15.21 13.50
N THR A 9 -37.73 15.74 13.08
CA THR A 9 -37.64 17.05 12.43
C THR A 9 -37.93 17.00 10.92
N GLY A 10 -38.15 15.82 10.34
CA GLY A 10 -38.33 15.65 8.89
C GLY A 10 -37.09 15.97 8.05
N ARG A 11 -35.95 16.28 8.69
CA ARG A 11 -34.71 16.75 8.03
C ARG A 11 -33.74 15.63 7.67
N ARG A 12 -34.08 14.37 7.98
CA ARG A 12 -33.17 13.23 7.80
C ARG A 12 -32.63 13.14 6.37
N GLU A 13 -33.50 13.11 5.38
CA GLU A 13 -33.08 12.96 3.98
C GLU A 13 -32.28 14.16 3.49
N SER A 14 -32.74 15.39 3.76
CA SER A 14 -32.00 16.61 3.38
C SER A 14 -30.62 16.72 4.02
N THR A 15 -30.47 16.27 5.28
CA THR A 15 -29.19 16.32 6.01
C THR A 15 -28.22 15.28 5.47
N LEU A 16 -28.70 14.08 5.17
CA LEU A 16 -27.88 13.01 4.61
C LEU A 16 -27.45 13.32 3.18
N LEU A 17 -28.34 13.87 2.35
CA LEU A 17 -28.01 14.36 1.02
C LEU A 17 -26.93 15.46 1.05
N ALA A 18 -27.04 16.43 1.97
CA ALA A 18 -26.04 17.49 2.12
C ALA A 18 -24.66 16.98 2.56
N ALA A 19 -24.62 15.81 3.22
CA ALA A 19 -23.39 15.16 3.68
C ALA A 19 -22.90 14.06 2.70
N ASP A 20 -23.53 13.91 1.53
CA ASP A 20 -23.26 12.85 0.55
C ASP A 20 -23.38 11.42 1.12
N ILE A 21 -24.30 11.24 2.08
CA ILE A 21 -24.57 9.95 2.73
C ILE A 21 -25.80 9.32 2.10
N ARG A 22 -25.66 8.10 1.57
CA ARG A 22 -26.80 7.35 1.05
C ARG A 22 -27.70 6.86 2.20
N MET A 23 -29.00 7.01 2.02
CA MET A 23 -30.02 6.58 2.99
C MET A 23 -29.91 5.11 3.42
N VAL A 24 -29.45 4.23 2.52
CA VAL A 24 -29.25 2.80 2.80
C VAL A 24 -28.09 2.59 3.76
N ASP A 25 -26.97 3.29 3.55
CA ASP A 25 -25.77 3.22 4.38
C ASP A 25 -26.06 3.77 5.78
N TRP A 26 -26.79 4.88 5.87
CA TRP A 26 -27.26 5.43 7.16
C TRP A 26 -28.13 4.46 7.93
N ARG A 27 -29.16 3.87 7.31
CA ARG A 27 -30.06 2.90 7.98
C ARG A 27 -29.29 1.70 8.49
N ARG A 28 -28.32 1.21 7.72
CA ARG A 28 -27.47 0.09 8.10
C ARG A 28 -26.56 0.44 9.29
N ALA A 29 -25.92 1.61 9.27
CA ALA A 29 -25.12 2.09 10.40
C ALA A 29 -25.97 2.22 11.68
N VAL A 30 -27.20 2.75 11.57
CA VAL A 30 -28.14 2.85 12.69
C VAL A 30 -28.53 1.47 13.22
N GLN A 31 -28.76 0.48 12.36
CA GLN A 31 -29.06 -0.90 12.78
C GLN A 31 -27.89 -1.52 13.55
N CYS A 32 -26.65 -1.34 13.07
CA CYS A 32 -25.46 -1.82 13.77
C CYS A 32 -25.26 -1.15 15.15
N ALA A 33 -25.67 0.11 15.28
CA ALA A 33 -25.52 0.90 16.51
C ALA A 33 -26.66 0.71 17.54
N GLN A 34 -27.75 0.00 17.19
CA GLN A 34 -28.88 -0.18 18.11
C GLN A 34 -28.54 -1.21 19.21
N PRO A 35 -28.81 -0.89 20.49
CA PRO A 35 -28.66 -1.86 21.58
C PRO A 35 -29.71 -2.97 21.41
N GLY A 36 -29.25 -4.21 21.26
CA GLY A 36 -30.06 -5.42 21.28
C GLY A 36 -29.90 -6.19 22.59
N PRO A 37 -30.72 -7.24 22.82
CA PRO A 37 -30.56 -8.10 23.99
C PRO A 37 -29.15 -8.71 24.07
N PRO A 38 -28.66 -9.05 25.28
CA PRO A 38 -27.30 -9.59 25.50
C PRO A 38 -27.02 -10.83 24.63
N ASP A 39 -28.01 -11.71 24.51
CA ASP A 39 -27.92 -12.97 23.76
C ASP A 39 -27.76 -12.77 22.24
N ALA A 40 -28.05 -11.56 21.73
CA ALA A 40 -27.88 -11.19 20.34
C ALA A 40 -26.54 -10.45 20.07
N ALA A 41 -25.59 -10.45 21.01
CA ALA A 41 -24.29 -9.78 20.83
C ALA A 41 -23.52 -10.31 19.61
N ASN A 42 -23.47 -11.64 19.42
CA ASN A 42 -22.78 -12.24 18.28
C ASN A 42 -23.48 -11.93 16.94
N ALA A 43 -24.81 -11.98 16.91
CA ALA A 43 -25.59 -11.63 15.71
C ALA A 43 -25.40 -10.15 15.32
N ARG A 44 -25.24 -9.25 16.30
CA ARG A 44 -24.90 -7.83 16.05
C ARG A 44 -23.49 -7.66 15.53
N ALA A 45 -22.51 -8.35 16.13
CA ALA A 45 -21.14 -8.36 15.65
C ALA A 45 -21.06 -8.83 14.20
N GLU A 46 -21.77 -9.90 13.87
CA GLU A 46 -21.88 -10.41 12.49
C GLU A 46 -22.52 -9.37 11.54
N GLY A 47 -23.60 -8.71 11.97
CA GLY A 47 -24.24 -7.65 11.19
C GLY A 47 -23.30 -6.46 10.91
N LEU A 48 -22.52 -6.03 11.91
CA LEU A 48 -21.51 -4.97 11.76
C LEU A 48 -20.40 -5.39 10.81
N VAL A 49 -19.82 -6.57 11.01
CA VAL A 49 -18.74 -7.10 10.16
C VAL A 49 -19.20 -7.22 8.72
N ARG A 50 -20.40 -7.77 8.48
CA ARG A 50 -20.99 -7.87 7.15
C ARG A 50 -21.20 -6.49 6.51
N ALA A 51 -21.71 -5.52 7.27
CA ALA A 51 -21.93 -4.17 6.78
C ALA A 51 -20.62 -3.49 6.32
N LEU A 52 -19.54 -3.65 7.09
CA LEU A 52 -18.22 -3.12 6.73
C LEU A 52 -17.61 -3.83 5.51
N ALA A 53 -17.70 -5.17 5.46
CA ALA A 53 -17.23 -5.97 4.33
C ALA A 53 -17.90 -5.56 3.01
N GLU A 54 -19.23 -5.38 3.02
CA GLU A 54 -19.97 -4.97 1.81
C GLU A 54 -19.53 -3.59 1.28
N ARG A 55 -19.09 -2.67 2.16
CA ARG A 55 -18.59 -1.34 1.75
C ARG A 55 -17.27 -1.40 0.98
N VAL A 56 -16.51 -2.48 1.14
CA VAL A 56 -15.22 -2.73 0.45
C VAL A 56 -15.30 -3.93 -0.49
N SER A 57 -16.52 -4.40 -0.82
CA SER A 57 -16.77 -5.55 -1.68
C SER A 57 -16.10 -6.85 -1.23
N ALA A 58 -15.78 -6.98 0.06
CA ALA A 58 -15.20 -8.20 0.63
C ALA A 58 -16.28 -9.24 0.92
N ARG A 59 -15.96 -10.53 0.70
CA ARG A 59 -16.76 -11.65 1.18
C ARG A 59 -16.37 -11.96 2.61
N SER A 60 -17.34 -12.00 3.51
CA SER A 60 -17.13 -12.31 4.93
C SER A 60 -17.65 -13.69 5.27
N GLN A 61 -16.84 -14.51 5.92
CA GLN A 61 -17.23 -15.82 6.45
C GLN A 61 -16.79 -15.96 7.92
N PRO A 62 -17.59 -16.61 8.79
CA PRO A 62 -17.18 -16.89 10.16
C PRO A 62 -15.92 -17.77 10.18
N SER A 63 -15.02 -17.50 11.12
CA SER A 63 -13.80 -18.29 11.37
C SER A 63 -13.84 -18.82 12.81
N SER A 64 -13.84 -20.15 12.94
CA SER A 64 -13.83 -20.85 14.23
C SER A 64 -12.40 -21.05 14.74
N ASP A 65 -12.26 -21.64 15.94
CA ASP A 65 -11.00 -22.14 16.49
C ASP A 65 -9.99 -21.06 16.95
N TRP A 66 -10.49 -19.86 17.21
CA TRP A 66 -9.71 -18.79 17.83
C TRP A 66 -9.88 -18.77 19.35
N ALA A 67 -8.75 -18.73 20.08
CA ALA A 67 -8.74 -18.46 21.52
C ALA A 67 -8.90 -16.95 21.83
N LEU A 68 -9.76 -16.26 21.06
CA LEU A 68 -10.06 -14.84 21.20
C LEU A 68 -11.42 -14.65 21.88
N PRO A 69 -11.62 -13.57 22.65
CA PRO A 69 -12.82 -13.39 23.47
C PRO A 69 -13.91 -12.71 22.64
N GLY A 70 -14.38 -13.38 21.58
CA GLY A 70 -15.41 -12.86 20.67
C GLY A 70 -15.32 -13.49 19.28
N PRO A 71 -16.28 -13.19 18.39
CA PRO A 71 -16.31 -13.80 17.06
C PRO A 71 -15.20 -13.26 16.15
N VAL A 72 -14.67 -14.15 15.32
CA VAL A 72 -13.67 -13.86 14.29
C VAL A 72 -14.26 -14.22 12.93
N PHE A 73 -13.92 -13.41 11.93
CA PHE A 73 -14.36 -13.58 10.56
C PHE A 73 -13.16 -13.51 9.62
N GLU A 74 -13.21 -14.28 8.54
CA GLU A 74 -12.28 -14.14 7.44
C GLU A 74 -12.95 -13.31 6.35
N TRP A 75 -12.24 -12.28 5.89
CA TRP A 75 -12.62 -11.49 4.73
C TRP A 75 -11.74 -11.85 3.55
N GLN A 76 -12.37 -12.05 2.39
CA GLN A 76 -11.69 -12.23 1.12
C GLN A 76 -12.06 -11.06 0.21
N PHE A 77 -11.04 -10.35 -0.26
CA PHE A 77 -11.22 -9.19 -1.12
C PHE A 77 -11.24 -9.63 -2.59
N PRO A 78 -11.88 -8.83 -3.46
CA PRO A 78 -11.87 -9.11 -4.89
C PRO A 78 -10.47 -8.77 -5.47
N PRO A 79 -10.03 -9.45 -6.55
CA PRO A 79 -8.65 -9.40 -7.05
C PRO A 79 -8.24 -8.05 -7.67
N ASP A 80 -9.21 -7.18 -7.91
CA ASP A 80 -9.09 -5.81 -8.41
C ASP A 80 -8.86 -4.76 -7.32
N LEU A 81 -8.73 -5.18 -6.05
CA LEU A 81 -8.36 -4.29 -4.96
C LEU A 81 -6.98 -3.66 -5.23
N PRO A 82 -6.81 -2.34 -5.06
CA PRO A 82 -5.54 -1.65 -5.31
C PRO A 82 -4.43 -1.97 -4.28
N VAL A 83 -4.57 -3.02 -3.46
CA VAL A 83 -3.71 -3.42 -2.33
C VAL A 83 -3.64 -4.96 -2.23
N SER A 84 -2.50 -5.55 -1.85
CA SER A 84 -2.38 -7.03 -1.70
C SER A 84 -2.81 -7.40 -0.32
N LEU A 85 -4.10 -7.34 -0.18
CA LEU A 85 -4.78 -7.95 0.91
C LEU A 85 -5.79 -8.89 0.27
N ASP A 86 -5.32 -10.07 -0.16
CA ASP A 86 -6.22 -11.10 -0.70
C ASP A 86 -7.23 -11.53 0.37
N ARG A 87 -6.77 -11.56 1.62
CA ARG A 87 -7.57 -11.85 2.79
C ARG A 87 -7.10 -11.12 4.04
N CYS A 88 -8.04 -10.87 4.96
CA CYS A 88 -7.73 -10.49 6.33
C CYS A 88 -8.68 -11.17 7.31
N LEU A 89 -8.32 -11.13 8.58
CA LEU A 89 -9.18 -11.55 9.67
C LEU A 89 -9.81 -10.32 10.31
N VAL A 90 -11.02 -10.45 10.83
CA VAL A 90 -11.74 -9.41 11.55
C VAL A 90 -12.24 -9.98 12.87
N PHE A 91 -11.81 -9.39 13.96
CA PHE A 91 -12.16 -9.79 15.31
C PHE A 91 -13.01 -8.72 15.99
N VAL A 92 -14.11 -9.14 16.60
CA VAL A 92 -14.99 -8.28 17.39
C VAL A 92 -14.89 -8.70 18.86
N PRO A 93 -14.27 -7.89 19.74
CA PRO A 93 -14.20 -8.20 21.17
C PRO A 93 -15.59 -8.24 21.79
N THR A 94 -15.83 -9.26 22.62
CA THR A 94 -17.05 -9.34 23.44
C THR A 94 -17.12 -8.15 24.39
N SER A 95 -18.28 -7.52 24.47
CA SER A 95 -18.50 -6.40 25.39
C SER A 95 -18.29 -6.83 26.84
N GLY A 96 -17.58 -6.00 27.62
CA GLY A 96 -17.34 -6.24 29.05
C GLY A 96 -16.08 -7.06 29.36
N VAL A 97 -15.35 -7.52 28.34
CA VAL A 97 -14.02 -8.13 28.52
C VAL A 97 -12.98 -7.03 28.76
N ASP A 98 -12.16 -7.21 29.79
CA ASP A 98 -11.08 -6.28 30.12
C ASP A 98 -10.03 -6.18 29.00
N GLU A 99 -9.53 -4.96 28.78
CA GLU A 99 -8.59 -4.65 27.71
C GLU A 99 -7.29 -5.46 27.79
N ALA A 100 -6.74 -5.66 29.00
CA ALA A 100 -5.51 -6.43 29.17
C ALA A 100 -5.74 -7.92 28.87
N THR A 101 -6.95 -8.42 29.08
CA THR A 101 -7.34 -9.79 28.69
C THR A 101 -7.41 -9.93 27.18
N VAL A 102 -8.04 -8.99 26.48
CA VAL A 102 -8.09 -8.95 25.01
C VAL A 102 -6.67 -8.97 24.43
N LEU A 103 -5.79 -8.11 24.94
CA LEU A 103 -4.41 -8.03 24.45
C LEU A 103 -3.58 -9.28 24.69
N ARG A 104 -3.72 -9.89 25.86
CA ARG A 104 -3.03 -11.15 26.18
C ARG A 104 -3.41 -12.23 25.19
N GLN A 105 -4.69 -12.33 24.86
CA GLN A 105 -5.20 -13.30 23.89
C GLN A 105 -4.81 -12.94 22.45
N LEU A 106 -4.81 -11.66 22.08
CA LEU A 106 -4.30 -11.19 20.79
C LEU A 106 -2.82 -11.58 20.60
N ARG A 107 -1.96 -11.37 21.61
CA ARG A 107 -0.54 -11.75 21.54
C ARG A 107 -0.31 -13.26 21.47
N ALA A 108 -1.23 -14.04 22.06
CA ALA A 108 -1.18 -15.50 22.00
C ALA A 108 -1.76 -16.07 20.69
N ALA A 109 -2.62 -15.31 20.01
CA ALA A 109 -3.24 -15.72 18.76
C ALA A 109 -2.19 -15.77 17.64
N GLN A 110 -2.02 -16.96 17.06
CA GLN A 110 -1.12 -17.17 15.93
C GLN A 110 -1.87 -16.87 14.62
N THR A 111 -2.01 -15.58 14.30
CA THR A 111 -2.60 -15.10 13.03
C THR A 111 -1.71 -15.36 11.80
N GLY A 112 -0.47 -15.81 12.03
CA GLY A 112 0.49 -16.12 10.98
C GLY A 112 0.94 -14.88 10.23
N SER A 113 0.55 -14.79 8.95
CA SER A 113 0.85 -13.62 8.09
C SER A 113 -0.38 -12.75 7.82
N ASP A 114 -1.56 -13.19 8.25
CA ASP A 114 -2.81 -12.51 7.95
C ASP A 114 -3.00 -11.32 8.90
N VAL A 115 -3.44 -10.18 8.35
CA VAL A 115 -3.78 -8.99 9.13
C VAL A 115 -5.07 -9.24 9.90
N LEU A 116 -5.10 -8.87 11.18
CA LEU A 116 -6.28 -8.94 12.03
C LEU A 116 -6.81 -7.52 12.32
N LEU A 117 -7.97 -7.19 11.77
CA LEU A 117 -8.71 -5.98 12.11
C LEU A 117 -9.43 -6.19 13.45
N VAL A 118 -9.18 -5.34 14.43
CA VAL A 118 -9.81 -5.39 15.75
C VAL A 118 -10.86 -4.28 15.83
N LEU A 119 -12.14 -4.65 15.75
CA LEU A 119 -13.25 -3.70 15.84
C LEU A 119 -13.46 -3.29 17.31
N SER A 120 -12.77 -2.24 17.72
CA SER A 120 -12.74 -1.81 19.13
C SER A 120 -13.84 -0.82 19.47
N ALA A 121 -14.29 -0.83 20.72
CA ALA A 121 -15.16 0.21 21.27
C ALA A 121 -14.39 1.49 21.67
N HIS A 122 -13.11 1.59 21.27
CA HIS A 122 -12.27 2.76 21.56
C HIS A 122 -12.94 4.03 21.05
N SER A 123 -13.10 4.99 21.95
CA SER A 123 -13.64 6.33 21.68
C SER A 123 -13.11 7.31 22.72
N ALA A 124 -13.37 8.61 22.53
CA ALA A 124 -13.01 9.63 23.52
C ALA A 124 -13.64 9.36 24.91
N ASP A 125 -14.84 8.77 24.94
CA ASP A 125 -15.59 8.48 26.17
C ASP A 125 -15.18 7.12 26.80
N SER A 126 -14.59 6.22 26.01
CA SER A 126 -14.15 4.88 26.43
C SER A 126 -12.76 4.58 25.85
N PRO A 127 -11.69 5.19 26.37
CA PRO A 127 -10.36 5.01 25.84
C PRO A 127 -9.82 3.60 26.11
N MET A 128 -9.14 3.03 25.11
CA MET A 128 -8.43 1.74 25.16
C MET A 128 -6.94 1.96 24.85
N PRO A 129 -6.14 2.46 25.83
CA PRO A 129 -4.76 2.88 25.60
C PRO A 129 -3.79 1.71 25.38
N LEU A 130 -4.02 0.55 25.98
CA LEU A 130 -3.15 -0.61 25.80
C LEU A 130 -3.28 -1.18 24.38
N LEU A 131 -4.51 -1.22 23.85
CA LEU A 131 -4.80 -1.69 22.50
C LEU A 131 -4.26 -0.71 21.47
N GLN A 132 -4.41 0.58 21.73
CA GLN A 132 -3.82 1.63 20.90
C GLN A 132 -2.29 1.53 20.86
N ALA A 133 -1.64 1.35 22.01
CA ALA A 133 -0.18 1.17 22.09
C ALA A 133 0.28 -0.11 21.36
N HIS A 134 -0.48 -1.20 21.48
CA HIS A 134 -0.22 -2.45 20.77
C HIS A 134 -0.31 -2.28 19.24
N ALA A 135 -1.33 -1.58 18.76
CA ALA A 135 -1.53 -1.36 17.33
C ALA A 135 -0.61 -0.28 16.74
N ALA A 136 -0.05 0.60 17.58
CA ALA A 136 0.99 1.55 17.19
C ALA A 136 2.34 0.87 16.94
N ASP A 137 2.59 -0.31 17.51
CA ASP A 137 3.75 -1.12 17.13
C ASP A 137 3.48 -1.83 15.80
N HIS A 138 3.99 -1.22 14.73
CA HIS A 138 3.86 -1.68 13.36
C HIS A 138 4.42 -3.10 13.08
N ALA A 139 5.14 -3.71 14.04
CA ALA A 139 5.52 -5.12 13.96
C ALA A 139 4.31 -6.06 14.10
N ASN A 140 3.27 -5.60 14.79
CA ASN A 140 2.06 -6.37 15.02
C ASN A 140 1.18 -6.35 13.77
N LEU A 141 0.55 -7.48 13.48
CA LEU A 141 -0.41 -7.59 12.37
C LEU A 141 -1.82 -7.23 12.80
N HIS A 142 -1.97 -6.46 13.89
CA HIS A 142 -3.25 -6.13 14.49
C HIS A 142 -3.53 -4.66 14.24
N VAL A 143 -4.65 -4.39 13.58
CA VAL A 143 -5.06 -3.04 13.20
C VAL A 143 -6.29 -2.70 14.02
N MET A 144 -6.17 -1.73 14.91
CA MET A 144 -7.30 -1.22 15.67
C MET A 144 -8.20 -0.40 14.75
N VAL A 145 -9.48 -0.76 14.69
CA VAL A 145 -10.53 0.04 14.06
C VAL A 145 -11.36 0.64 15.19
N ASP A 146 -11.16 1.93 15.47
CA ASP A 146 -11.88 2.63 16.53
C ASP A 146 -13.33 2.93 16.14
N SER A 147 -14.14 3.39 17.10
CA SER A 147 -15.57 3.63 16.88
C SER A 147 -15.82 4.75 15.86
N ALA A 148 -14.94 5.75 15.79
CA ALA A 148 -15.02 6.83 14.83
C ALA A 148 -14.77 6.31 13.41
N SER A 149 -13.72 5.52 13.20
CA SER A 149 -13.37 4.93 11.90
C SER A 149 -14.41 3.91 11.44
N GLN A 150 -15.00 3.12 12.36
CA GLN A 150 -16.13 2.25 12.02
C GLN A 150 -17.33 3.05 11.50
N THR A 151 -17.63 4.20 12.11
CA THR A 151 -18.71 5.08 11.67
C THR A 151 -18.40 5.70 10.31
N GLU A 152 -17.19 6.22 10.13
CA GLU A 152 -16.73 6.78 8.84
C GLU A 152 -16.78 5.74 7.73
N TRP A 153 -16.36 4.50 7.99
CA TRP A 153 -16.40 3.41 7.03
C TRP A 153 -17.85 3.06 6.64
N LEU A 154 -18.74 2.94 7.62
CA LEU A 154 -20.14 2.57 7.36
C LEU A 154 -20.91 3.66 6.60
N VAL A 155 -20.64 4.92 6.90
CA VAL A 155 -21.49 6.05 6.50
C VAL A 155 -20.86 6.92 5.41
N GLY A 156 -19.53 7.07 5.40
CA GLY A 156 -18.80 7.90 4.44
C GLY A 156 -18.72 7.29 3.04
N GLY A 157 -18.49 8.12 2.03
CA GLY A 157 -18.43 7.70 0.62
C GLY A 157 -17.24 6.79 0.27
N GLU A 158 -16.12 6.93 0.99
CA GLU A 158 -14.82 6.36 0.61
C GLU A 158 -14.33 5.26 1.56
N ALA A 159 -15.16 4.27 1.83
CA ALA A 159 -14.88 3.18 2.77
C ALA A 159 -13.54 2.45 2.55
N LEU A 160 -13.17 2.22 1.29
CA LEU A 160 -11.88 1.62 0.95
C LEU A 160 -10.71 2.49 1.41
N GLN A 161 -10.79 3.81 1.26
CA GLN A 161 -9.74 4.72 1.71
C GLN A 161 -9.58 4.71 3.23
N VAL A 162 -10.69 4.59 3.98
CA VAL A 162 -10.65 4.43 5.44
C VAL A 162 -9.87 3.18 5.83
N LEU A 163 -10.17 2.04 5.20
CA LEU A 163 -9.44 0.80 5.42
C LEU A 163 -7.94 0.96 5.12
N LEU A 164 -7.60 1.50 3.96
CA LEU A 164 -6.20 1.66 3.55
C LEU A 164 -5.42 2.59 4.48
N ARG A 165 -6.05 3.68 4.93
CA ARG A 165 -5.47 4.61 5.89
C ARG A 165 -5.20 3.93 7.24
N LEU A 166 -6.12 3.12 7.73
CA LEU A 166 -5.96 2.37 8.98
C LEU A 166 -4.84 1.34 8.89
N LEU A 167 -4.77 0.58 7.79
CA LEU A 167 -3.70 -0.37 7.54
C LEU A 167 -2.34 0.35 7.52
N ALA A 168 -2.23 1.43 6.74
CA ALA A 168 -0.98 2.17 6.55
C ALA A 168 -0.48 2.82 7.85
N ALA A 169 -1.39 3.28 8.71
CA ALA A 169 -1.05 3.89 9.98
C ALA A 169 -0.58 2.88 11.05
N GLN A 170 -0.93 1.60 10.92
CA GLN A 170 -0.75 0.62 12.01
C GLN A 170 0.10 -0.60 11.63
N LEU A 171 0.41 -0.80 10.35
CA LEU A 171 1.25 -1.90 9.88
C LEU A 171 2.57 -1.39 9.30
N ARG A 172 3.60 -2.23 9.31
CA ARG A 172 4.82 -1.98 8.54
C ARG A 172 4.48 -1.99 7.04
N ILE A 173 4.94 -0.93 6.35
CA ILE A 173 4.69 -0.64 4.93
C ILE A 173 5.02 -1.81 3.98
N THR A 174 5.87 -2.76 4.40
CA THR A 174 6.27 -3.93 3.60
C THR A 174 5.11 -4.89 3.26
N ARG A 175 3.94 -4.78 3.92
CA ARG A 175 2.84 -5.75 3.78
C ARG A 175 1.55 -5.25 3.12
N ILE A 176 1.40 -3.95 2.85
CA ILE A 176 0.21 -3.38 2.18
C ILE A 176 0.47 -3.24 0.66
N SER A 177 1.57 -3.83 0.17
CA SER A 177 2.02 -3.68 -1.23
C SER A 177 1.24 -4.62 -2.18
N PRO A 178 0.61 -4.13 -3.27
CA PRO A 178 -0.33 -4.83 -4.16
C PRO A 178 0.11 -6.06 -4.96
N TYR A 179 1.26 -6.68 -4.66
CA TYR A 179 1.60 -7.98 -5.25
C TYR A 179 2.23 -8.98 -4.27
N GLN A 180 1.39 -9.71 -3.52
CA GLN A 180 1.69 -11.03 -2.96
C GLN A 180 0.70 -12.07 -3.50
N THR A 181 0.94 -12.63 -4.68
CA THR A 181 0.17 -13.80 -5.13
C THR A 181 0.76 -15.08 -4.54
N ARG A 182 -0.03 -15.77 -3.69
CA ARG A 182 0.23 -17.11 -3.15
C ARG A 182 -0.01 -18.22 -4.17
N GLY A 183 0.75 -19.32 -4.01
CA GLY A 183 0.47 -20.69 -4.46
C GLY A 183 1.32 -21.16 -5.65
N GLY A 184 2.34 -22.02 -5.52
CA GLY A 184 2.97 -22.68 -4.40
C GLY A 184 4.22 -23.44 -4.91
N ILE A 185 5.14 -23.80 -4.01
CA ILE A 185 5.75 -25.13 -3.86
C ILE A 185 6.50 -25.09 -2.52
N THR A 186 6.11 -26.05 -1.70
CA THR A 186 6.65 -26.46 -0.42
C THR A 186 8.14 -26.80 -0.45
N ARG A 187 8.88 -26.21 0.50
CA ARG A 187 10.05 -26.72 1.26
C ARG A 187 11.29 -25.81 1.26
N GLU A 188 11.60 -25.42 2.49
CA GLU A 188 12.93 -25.36 3.15
C GLU A 188 14.14 -25.06 2.26
N GLY A 189 14.50 -23.78 2.26
CA GLY A 189 15.72 -23.28 1.65
C GLY A 189 15.67 -21.77 1.60
N SER A 190 15.74 -21.14 2.77
CA SER A 190 16.06 -19.72 2.94
C SER A 190 17.14 -19.31 1.91
N PHE A 191 16.77 -18.50 0.91
CA PHE A 191 17.59 -17.65 0.01
C PHE A 191 17.03 -17.41 -1.42
N PHE A 192 15.88 -17.98 -1.81
CA PHE A 192 15.43 -17.97 -3.21
C PHE A 192 14.30 -16.95 -3.52
N GLY A 193 14.63 -15.66 -3.58
CA GLY A 193 13.71 -14.60 -4.09
C GLY A 193 14.38 -13.62 -5.05
N ARG A 194 15.68 -13.34 -4.85
CA ARG A 194 16.47 -12.42 -5.68
C ARG A 194 16.73 -12.96 -7.09
N ALA A 195 16.82 -14.27 -7.26
CA ALA A 195 17.02 -14.92 -8.57
C ALA A 195 15.77 -14.85 -9.47
N GLN A 196 14.56 -14.88 -8.90
CA GLN A 196 13.29 -14.81 -9.63
C GLN A 196 12.92 -13.36 -10.03
N LEU A 197 13.20 -12.38 -9.16
CA LEU A 197 13.12 -10.96 -9.51
C LEU A 197 14.11 -10.60 -10.63
N LEU A 198 15.36 -11.06 -10.52
CA LEU A 198 16.35 -10.92 -11.60
C LEU A 198 15.88 -11.62 -12.89
N ALA A 199 15.32 -12.84 -12.81
CA ALA A 199 14.81 -13.54 -13.98
C ALA A 199 13.62 -12.81 -14.65
N ARG A 200 12.74 -12.15 -13.89
CA ARG A 200 11.63 -11.34 -14.43
C ARG A 200 12.10 -10.09 -15.17
N VAL A 201 13.07 -9.36 -14.61
CA VAL A 201 13.65 -8.15 -15.23
C VAL A 201 14.43 -8.48 -16.51
N ILE A 202 15.01 -9.69 -16.58
CA ILE A 202 15.92 -10.09 -17.66
C ILE A 202 15.20 -10.84 -18.80
N ASN A 203 14.15 -11.61 -18.50
CA ASN A 203 13.47 -12.48 -19.49
C ASN A 203 12.18 -11.89 -20.10
N ARG A 204 11.72 -10.71 -19.68
CA ARG A 204 10.56 -10.00 -20.26
C ARG A 204 11.00 -8.92 -21.25
N GLU A 205 10.04 -8.42 -22.03
CA GLU A 205 10.23 -7.16 -22.76
C GLU A 205 10.64 -6.06 -21.78
N PRO A 206 11.53 -5.13 -22.20
CA PRO A 206 12.09 -4.17 -21.28
C PRO A 206 10.98 -3.23 -20.80
N ALA A 207 10.89 -3.09 -19.48
CA ALA A 207 9.94 -2.26 -18.79
C ALA A 207 10.66 -1.36 -17.79
N ASN A 208 10.02 -0.27 -17.39
CA ASN A 208 10.53 0.55 -16.30
C ASN A 208 10.21 -0.10 -14.96
N TYR A 209 11.11 0.02 -13.99
CA TYR A 209 10.90 -0.44 -12.62
C TYR A 209 11.11 0.67 -11.60
N LEU A 210 10.30 0.66 -10.56
CA LEU A 210 10.42 1.56 -9.41
C LEU A 210 10.78 0.74 -8.18
N VAL A 211 12.06 0.76 -7.78
CA VAL A 211 12.59 0.02 -6.64
C VAL A 211 12.38 0.78 -5.34
N VAL A 212 11.55 0.22 -4.47
CA VAL A 212 11.00 0.86 -3.27
C VAL A 212 11.54 0.18 -2.03
N GLY A 213 12.01 0.91 -1.02
CA GLY A 213 12.31 0.27 0.25
C GLY A 213 12.97 1.17 1.29
N GLY A 214 13.00 0.72 2.55
CA GLY A 214 13.74 1.34 3.63
C GLY A 214 15.24 1.52 3.36
N ARG A 215 15.87 2.43 4.10
CA ARG A 215 17.34 2.58 4.09
C ARG A 215 17.99 1.25 4.49
N GLN A 216 19.11 0.89 3.86
CA GLN A 216 19.89 -0.33 4.13
C GLN A 216 19.21 -1.67 3.80
N LEU A 217 18.06 -1.70 3.11
CA LEU A 217 17.43 -2.95 2.66
C LEU A 217 18.06 -3.59 1.42
N GLY A 218 19.19 -3.04 0.95
CA GLY A 218 19.95 -3.61 -0.17
C GLY A 218 19.45 -3.21 -1.56
N LYS A 219 18.77 -2.06 -1.71
CA LYS A 219 18.39 -1.46 -3.01
C LYS A 219 19.59 -1.27 -3.93
N SER A 220 20.63 -0.62 -3.44
CA SER A 220 21.89 -0.46 -4.15
C SER A 220 22.55 -1.80 -4.50
N SER A 221 22.40 -2.80 -3.64
CA SER A 221 22.89 -4.16 -3.89
C SER A 221 22.07 -4.87 -4.98
N LEU A 222 20.76 -4.66 -5.05
CA LEU A 222 19.90 -5.17 -6.12
C LEU A 222 20.26 -4.51 -7.46
N LEU A 223 20.32 -3.18 -7.51
CA LEU A 223 20.66 -2.46 -8.74
C LEU A 223 22.04 -2.87 -9.26
N LYS A 224 23.04 -2.96 -8.39
CA LYS A 224 24.37 -3.46 -8.77
C LYS A 224 24.35 -4.93 -9.22
N ALA A 225 23.47 -5.77 -8.66
CA ALA A 225 23.31 -7.14 -9.11
C ALA A 225 22.63 -7.22 -10.50
N VAL A 226 21.63 -6.38 -10.77
CA VAL A 226 21.00 -6.22 -12.09
C VAL A 226 22.04 -5.75 -13.10
N GLN A 227 22.82 -4.72 -12.76
CA GLN A 227 23.91 -4.22 -13.59
C GLN A 227 24.89 -5.34 -13.97
N ARG A 228 25.42 -6.08 -12.98
CA ARG A 228 26.37 -7.18 -13.21
C ARG A 228 25.81 -8.28 -14.10
N ARG A 229 24.50 -8.51 -14.06
CA ARG A 229 23.85 -9.57 -14.83
C ARG A 229 23.50 -9.13 -16.25
N LEU A 230 23.31 -7.82 -16.47
CA LEU A 230 23.14 -7.21 -17.79
C LEU A 230 24.48 -6.80 -18.44
N GLN A 231 25.57 -6.82 -17.69
CA GLN A 231 26.92 -6.63 -18.24
C GLN A 231 27.24 -7.72 -19.26
N GLY A 232 27.60 -7.31 -20.48
CA GLY A 232 27.91 -8.23 -21.58
C GLY A 232 26.68 -8.79 -22.30
N HIS A 233 25.46 -8.32 -22.00
CA HIS A 233 24.25 -8.75 -22.72
C HIS A 233 24.33 -8.33 -24.20
N PRO A 234 24.01 -9.22 -25.17
CA PRO A 234 24.19 -8.94 -26.59
C PRO A 234 23.31 -7.79 -27.10
N HIS A 235 22.11 -7.63 -26.52
CA HIS A 235 21.09 -6.67 -26.98
C HIS A 235 20.78 -5.55 -26.00
N THR A 236 21.47 -5.46 -24.86
CA THR A 236 21.14 -4.49 -23.79
C THR A 236 22.42 -3.87 -23.24
N VAL A 237 22.41 -2.56 -23.04
CA VAL A 237 23.47 -1.81 -22.35
C VAL A 237 22.87 -1.20 -21.09
N CYS A 238 23.53 -1.42 -19.96
CA CYS A 238 23.04 -1.01 -18.65
C CYS A 238 24.04 -0.08 -17.96
N HIS A 239 23.59 1.11 -17.57
CA HIS A 239 24.38 2.07 -16.80
C HIS A 239 23.77 2.33 -15.43
N TYR A 240 24.62 2.34 -14.40
CA TYR A 240 24.24 2.67 -13.04
C TYR A 240 24.64 4.10 -12.71
N VAL A 241 23.69 4.86 -12.17
CA VAL A 241 23.82 6.26 -11.74
C VAL A 241 23.34 6.33 -10.29
N SER A 242 24.14 6.91 -9.39
CA SER A 242 23.73 7.15 -8.01
C SER A 242 23.54 8.64 -7.81
N LEU A 243 22.33 9.04 -7.44
CA LEU A 243 21.97 10.42 -7.15
C LEU A 243 22.23 10.71 -5.68
N ARG A 244 22.95 11.80 -5.41
CA ARG A 244 23.11 12.32 -4.03
C ARG A 244 22.48 13.70 -3.86
N ASP A 245 21.87 14.19 -4.93
CA ASP A 245 21.24 15.49 -5.07
C ASP A 245 20.03 15.37 -6.02
N HIS A 246 19.39 16.49 -6.32
CA HIS A 246 18.21 16.55 -7.19
C HIS A 246 18.54 16.67 -8.69
N ARG A 247 19.82 16.71 -9.09
CA ARG A 247 20.23 17.12 -10.44
C ARG A 247 20.63 15.91 -11.31
N LEU A 248 19.62 15.21 -11.84
CA LEU A 248 19.82 14.02 -12.67
C LEU A 248 20.60 14.31 -13.96
N ALA A 249 20.14 15.26 -14.78
CA ALA A 249 20.75 15.52 -16.10
C ALA A 249 22.23 15.94 -16.00
N PRO A 250 22.65 16.91 -15.14
CA PRO A 250 24.06 17.26 -14.99
C PRO A 250 24.92 16.10 -14.48
N ARG A 251 24.38 15.24 -13.60
CA ARG A 251 25.10 14.07 -13.10
C ARG A 251 25.34 13.05 -14.20
N MET A 252 24.33 12.79 -15.03
CA MET A 252 24.47 11.90 -16.17
C MET A 252 25.44 12.47 -17.21
N ALA A 253 25.33 13.76 -17.55
CA ALA A 253 26.21 14.39 -18.53
C ALA A 253 27.68 14.22 -18.15
N LEU A 254 28.03 14.56 -16.89
CA LEU A 254 29.38 14.40 -16.39
C LEU A 254 29.85 12.94 -16.38
N GLN A 255 28.96 11.99 -16.04
CA GLN A 255 29.28 10.56 -16.04
C GLN A 255 29.60 10.02 -17.45
N PHE A 256 29.01 10.60 -18.49
CA PHE A 256 29.23 10.23 -19.89
C PHE A 256 30.19 11.17 -20.63
N GLY A 257 30.86 12.10 -19.93
CA GLY A 257 31.85 13.00 -20.52
C GLY A 257 31.26 14.14 -21.36
N LEU A 258 29.99 14.48 -21.15
CA LEU A 258 29.29 15.57 -21.80
C LEU A 258 29.29 16.84 -20.90
N PRO A 259 29.11 18.04 -21.49
CA PRO A 259 28.94 19.29 -20.74
C PRO A 259 27.79 19.21 -19.73
N ALA A 260 27.97 19.75 -18.52
CA ALA A 260 27.00 19.61 -17.43
C ALA A 260 25.62 20.26 -17.69
N ASP A 261 25.54 21.16 -18.66
CA ASP A 261 24.33 21.82 -19.17
C ASP A 261 23.60 21.04 -20.27
N THR A 262 24.12 19.86 -20.65
CA THR A 262 23.49 19.01 -21.66
C THR A 262 22.13 18.50 -21.16
N PRO A 263 21.05 18.65 -21.95
CA PRO A 263 19.72 18.17 -21.58
C PRO A 263 19.64 16.64 -21.62
N LEU A 264 18.70 16.08 -20.86
CA LEU A 264 18.57 14.63 -20.67
C LEU A 264 18.34 13.87 -21.97
N GLU A 265 17.55 14.44 -22.88
CA GLU A 265 17.29 13.92 -24.22
C GLU A 265 18.59 13.77 -25.01
N ALA A 266 19.41 14.83 -25.08
CA ALA A 266 20.68 14.81 -25.81
C ALA A 266 21.70 13.83 -25.22
N ILE A 267 21.66 13.60 -23.90
CA ILE A 267 22.48 12.56 -23.27
C ILE A 267 22.04 11.17 -23.74
N VAL A 268 20.73 10.90 -23.80
CA VAL A 268 20.20 9.64 -24.30
C VAL A 268 20.50 9.47 -25.80
N ASP A 269 20.38 10.52 -26.62
CA ASP A 269 20.77 10.51 -28.03
C ASP A 269 22.23 10.07 -28.21
N HIS A 270 23.13 10.65 -27.41
CA HIS A 270 24.54 10.32 -27.43
C HIS A 270 24.78 8.83 -27.10
N LEU A 271 24.11 8.32 -26.07
CA LEU A 271 24.21 6.91 -25.67
C LEU A 271 23.64 5.96 -26.72
N GLN A 272 22.50 6.31 -27.33
CA GLN A 272 21.91 5.51 -28.41
C GLN A 272 22.80 5.47 -29.65
N ALA A 273 23.41 6.61 -30.01
CA ALA A 273 24.35 6.70 -31.13
C ALA A 273 25.62 5.88 -30.89
N GLN A 274 26.08 5.82 -29.63
CA GLN A 274 27.23 5.02 -29.22
C GLN A 274 26.93 3.51 -29.21
N TYR A 275 25.70 3.11 -28.86
CA TYR A 275 25.30 1.71 -28.68
C TYR A 275 24.24 1.26 -29.69
N GLN A 276 24.49 1.51 -30.98
CA GLN A 276 23.55 1.21 -32.08
C GLN A 276 23.02 -0.23 -32.04
N GLY A 277 21.70 -0.35 -32.14
CA GLY A 277 20.99 -1.64 -32.13
C GLY A 277 20.86 -2.30 -30.75
N LYS A 278 21.38 -1.70 -29.68
CA LYS A 278 21.20 -2.16 -28.31
C LYS A 278 20.17 -1.33 -27.56
N ARG A 279 19.47 -1.98 -26.65
CA ARG A 279 18.49 -1.38 -25.74
C ARG A 279 19.20 -0.70 -24.58
N LEU A 280 18.91 0.57 -24.31
CA LEU A 280 19.51 1.33 -23.24
C LEU A 280 18.73 1.17 -21.92
N TYR A 281 19.41 0.79 -20.85
CA TYR A 281 18.83 0.58 -19.54
C TYR A 281 19.56 1.42 -18.48
N LEU A 282 18.85 2.31 -17.79
CA LEU A 282 19.42 3.22 -16.80
C LEU A 282 18.93 2.87 -15.41
N LEU A 283 19.86 2.50 -14.53
CA LEU A 283 19.60 2.21 -13.11
C LEU A 283 19.95 3.47 -12.31
N ILE A 284 18.96 4.13 -11.72
CA ILE A 284 19.13 5.35 -10.94
C ILE A 284 18.90 5.01 -9.47
N ASP A 285 19.93 5.16 -8.64
CA ASP A 285 19.90 4.87 -7.20
C ASP A 285 19.83 6.15 -6.37
N GLU A 286 19.34 6.06 -5.13
CA GLU A 286 19.23 7.19 -4.18
C GLU A 286 18.47 8.41 -4.74
N ALA A 287 17.43 8.17 -5.54
CA ALA A 287 16.68 9.21 -6.26
C ALA A 287 15.75 10.10 -5.39
N ASP A 288 15.85 10.00 -4.06
CA ASP A 288 14.91 10.61 -3.10
C ASP A 288 14.81 12.13 -3.21
N LEU A 289 15.97 12.78 -3.33
CA LEU A 289 16.06 14.24 -3.45
C LEU A 289 15.60 14.73 -4.82
N PHE A 290 15.84 13.95 -5.86
CA PHE A 290 15.36 14.22 -7.21
C PHE A 290 13.84 14.18 -7.29
N PHE A 291 13.20 13.15 -6.73
CA PHE A 291 11.73 13.06 -6.72
C PHE A 291 11.08 14.20 -5.92
N ARG A 292 11.68 14.59 -4.79
CA ARG A 292 11.18 15.71 -3.97
C ARG A 292 11.27 17.04 -4.71
N ASP A 293 12.32 17.26 -5.50
CA ASP A 293 12.44 18.50 -6.28
C ASP A 293 11.43 18.54 -7.44
N GLU A 294 11.31 17.43 -8.18
CA GLU A 294 10.38 17.31 -9.29
C GLU A 294 8.92 17.51 -8.87
N SER A 295 8.52 17.07 -7.67
CA SER A 295 7.15 17.31 -7.15
C SER A 295 6.85 18.78 -6.88
N HIS A 296 7.85 19.60 -6.54
CA HIS A 296 7.64 21.03 -6.32
C HIS A 296 7.67 21.83 -7.65
N ASN A 297 8.32 21.29 -8.69
CA ASN A 297 8.60 21.99 -9.94
C ASN A 297 7.76 21.50 -11.14
N GLY A 298 6.74 20.67 -10.92
CA GLY A 298 5.80 20.23 -11.97
C GLY A 298 6.32 19.10 -12.85
N TYR A 299 7.24 18.27 -12.34
CA TYR A 299 7.73 17.03 -12.96
C TYR A 299 8.39 17.14 -14.36
N PRO A 300 9.23 18.15 -14.65
CA PRO A 300 9.81 18.34 -15.98
C PRO A 300 10.73 17.19 -16.41
N GLN A 301 11.68 16.76 -15.57
CA GLN A 301 12.62 15.69 -15.94
C GLN A 301 11.95 14.31 -15.91
N LEU A 302 10.99 14.08 -15.02
CA LEU A 302 10.19 12.85 -15.00
C LEU A 302 9.32 12.71 -16.25
N SER A 303 8.78 13.82 -16.77
CA SER A 303 8.03 13.83 -18.04
C SER A 303 8.94 13.46 -19.22
N THR A 304 10.15 14.00 -19.27
CA THR A 304 11.17 13.61 -20.25
C THR A 304 11.51 12.11 -20.15
N LEU A 305 11.75 11.59 -18.95
CA LEU A 305 12.04 10.16 -18.75
C LEU A 305 10.90 9.28 -19.26
N ARG A 306 9.65 9.69 -19.04
CA ARG A 306 8.47 9.01 -19.56
C ARG A 306 8.40 9.01 -21.07
N ALA A 307 8.55 10.18 -21.70
CA ALA A 307 8.55 10.29 -23.17
C ALA A 307 9.61 9.39 -23.80
N LEU A 308 10.84 9.42 -23.28
CA LEU A 308 11.95 8.58 -23.75
C LEU A 308 11.67 7.08 -23.61
N SER A 309 10.87 6.68 -22.62
CA SER A 309 10.48 5.29 -22.44
C SER A 309 9.31 4.86 -23.32
N GLU A 310 8.28 5.70 -23.47
CA GLU A 310 7.15 5.45 -24.35
C GLU A 310 7.59 5.39 -25.82
N GLU A 311 8.59 6.19 -26.20
CA GLU A 311 9.25 6.12 -27.52
C GLU A 311 10.12 4.86 -27.71
N GLY A 312 10.27 4.01 -26.68
CA GLY A 312 11.06 2.79 -26.72
C GLY A 312 12.58 3.02 -26.80
N ARG A 313 13.02 4.22 -26.45
CA ARG A 313 14.41 4.67 -26.62
C ARG A 313 15.29 4.31 -25.44
N CYS A 314 14.73 4.38 -24.24
CA CYS A 314 15.42 4.08 -22.99
C CYS A 314 14.47 3.52 -21.94
N TRP A 315 14.97 2.61 -21.10
CA TRP A 315 14.22 2.07 -19.96
C TRP A 315 14.92 2.35 -18.66
N PHE A 316 14.13 2.47 -17.58
CA PHE A 316 14.61 3.02 -16.31
C PHE A 316 14.31 2.11 -15.14
N MET A 317 15.26 1.97 -14.21
CA MET A 317 15.03 1.41 -12.89
C MET A 317 15.40 2.45 -11.84
N LEU A 318 14.41 3.03 -11.17
CA LEU A 318 14.61 4.11 -10.19
C LEU A 318 14.52 3.56 -8.77
N ALA A 319 15.50 3.82 -7.90
CA ALA A 319 15.53 3.33 -6.52
C ALA A 319 15.56 4.47 -5.49
N GLY A 320 14.70 4.37 -4.47
CA GLY A 320 14.53 5.43 -3.46
C GLY A 320 13.77 5.02 -2.18
N PHE A 321 13.69 5.93 -1.20
CA PHE A 321 12.97 5.92 0.08
C PHE A 321 11.70 6.77 -0.04
N TRP A 322 10.58 6.17 0.36
CA TRP A 322 9.25 6.41 -0.20
C TRP A 322 8.30 7.28 0.64
N ASP A 323 8.82 8.21 1.45
CA ASP A 323 7.98 9.05 2.33
C ASP A 323 6.96 9.94 1.57
N LEU A 324 7.02 9.95 0.24
CA LEU A 324 6.21 10.77 -0.67
C LEU A 324 5.65 9.97 -1.88
N TYR A 325 5.54 8.62 -1.85
CA TYR A 325 4.68 7.93 -2.85
C TYR A 325 3.20 8.21 -2.59
N ALA A 326 2.89 8.38 -1.30
CA ALA A 326 1.54 8.58 -0.78
C ALA A 326 0.89 9.84 -1.35
N THR A 327 1.66 10.81 -1.83
CA THR A 327 1.12 12.02 -2.46
C THR A 327 1.06 11.88 -3.99
N ALA A 328 2.05 11.24 -4.63
CA ALA A 328 2.19 11.22 -6.09
C ALA A 328 1.55 10.03 -6.85
N VAL A 329 1.12 8.96 -6.16
CA VAL A 329 0.20 7.95 -6.76
C VAL A 329 -1.25 8.41 -6.70
N LEU A 330 -1.56 9.30 -5.74
CA LEU A 330 -2.87 9.91 -5.54
C LEU A 330 -3.04 11.23 -6.31
N ASP A 331 -1.94 11.86 -6.76
CA ASP A 331 -2.02 13.06 -7.58
C ASP A 331 -2.35 12.71 -9.04
N TYR A 332 -3.53 13.14 -9.51
CA TYR A 332 -4.04 12.79 -10.84
C TYR A 332 -3.14 13.31 -11.98
N GLN A 333 -2.25 14.26 -11.69
CA GLN A 333 -1.36 14.94 -12.63
C GLN A 333 0.06 14.35 -12.71
N SER A 334 0.40 13.36 -11.88
CA SER A 334 1.77 12.82 -11.80
C SER A 334 2.14 11.97 -13.03
N PRO A 335 3.23 12.29 -13.76
CA PRO A 335 3.72 11.50 -14.89
C PRO A 335 4.17 10.08 -14.50
N LEU A 336 4.39 9.82 -13.21
CA LEU A 336 4.79 8.50 -12.71
C LEU A 336 3.62 7.49 -12.67
N ARG A 337 2.37 7.95 -12.82
CA ARG A 337 1.21 7.08 -12.92
C ARG A 337 1.31 6.27 -14.22
N ASN A 338 1.37 4.94 -14.09
CA ASN A 338 1.61 3.97 -15.16
C ASN A 338 3.02 4.03 -15.79
N PHE A 339 4.00 4.66 -15.14
CA PHE A 339 5.36 4.77 -15.69
C PHE A 339 6.13 3.43 -15.67
N GLY A 340 5.95 2.59 -14.65
CA GLY A 340 6.71 1.35 -14.50
C GLY A 340 6.21 0.44 -13.36
N GLU A 341 6.69 -0.80 -13.36
CA GLU A 341 6.37 -1.82 -12.35
C GLU A 341 7.09 -1.53 -11.03
N VAL A 342 6.36 -1.56 -9.92
CA VAL A 342 6.90 -1.22 -8.60
C VAL A 342 7.50 -2.46 -7.93
N LEU A 343 8.80 -2.39 -7.57
CA LEU A 343 9.58 -3.46 -6.93
C LEU A 343 9.93 -3.09 -5.48
N ALA A 344 9.17 -3.57 -4.50
CA ALA A 344 9.49 -3.37 -3.09
C ALA A 344 10.61 -4.30 -2.58
N ILE A 345 11.58 -3.75 -1.85
CA ILE A 345 12.68 -4.46 -1.19
C ILE A 345 12.56 -4.27 0.31
N GLY A 346 12.27 -5.35 1.02
CA GLY A 346 12.00 -5.39 2.45
C GLY A 346 10.89 -6.40 2.73
N GLY A 347 11.16 -7.38 3.59
CA GLY A 347 10.23 -8.49 3.88
C GLY A 347 9.08 -8.15 4.81
#